data_AF-A0A7S1F7I8-F1
#
_entry.id   AF-A0A7S1F7I8-F1
#
_cell.length_a   1.000
_cell.length_b   1.000
_cell.length_c   1.000
_cell.angle_alpha   90.00
_cell.angle_beta   90.00
_cell.angle_gamma   90.00
#
_symmetry.space_group_name_H-M   'P 1'
#
loop_
_entity.id
_entity.type
_entity.pdbx_description
1 polymer ?
#
loop_
_entity_poly.entity_id
_entity_poly.type
_entity_poly.pdbx_seq_one_letter_code
_entity_poly.pdbx_strand_id
1 'polypeptide(L)'
;AVHSCVLMSRLRSPVLRYRTVLRSCPLWPSSKCRVTLVAPRRPFCSTRANLLVDKSSTIPQVVEDFNKASQGFMHGTDVIALGQTGISVALRFAATLRRESKVPLFTLDGLDEGAKGAITRYRLGFSPLHEWRPYVKDFDSRLLFAGSTEIPPFARAVAGRNAVLPEGRSFAIDTVLVGNAKHKLHRINGIATGLARAR
;
A
#
# COMPACT_ATOMS: atom_id res chain seq x y z
N ALA A 1 11.75 5.48 18.07
CA ALA A 1 11.94 5.56 16.60
C ALA A 1 10.98 4.61 15.88
N VAL A 2 10.45 5.01 14.72
CA VAL A 2 9.41 4.28 13.96
C VAL A 2 10.05 3.23 13.04
N HIS A 3 9.81 1.94 13.30
CA HIS A 3 10.27 0.83 12.45
C HIS A 3 9.22 0.53 11.36
N SER A 4 9.62 0.64 10.09
CA SER A 4 8.75 0.41 8.93
C SER A 4 9.15 -0.88 8.19
N CYS A 5 8.38 -1.95 8.34
CA CYS A 5 8.54 -3.19 7.58
C CYS A 5 7.73 -3.08 6.26
N VAL A 6 8.33 -3.44 5.11
CA VAL A 6 7.69 -3.35 3.79
C VAL A 6 7.64 -4.74 3.16
N LEU A 7 6.43 -5.31 3.05
CA LEU A 7 6.19 -6.54 2.31
C LEU A 7 5.98 -6.19 0.83
N MET A 8 6.73 -6.80 -0.08
CA MET A 8 6.53 -6.64 -1.52
C MET A 8 6.50 -7.99 -2.24
N SER A 9 5.35 -8.39 -2.79
CA SER A 9 5.27 -9.53 -3.71
C SER A 9 5.49 -9.10 -5.16
N ARG A 10 6.39 -9.78 -5.90
CA ARG A 10 6.48 -9.66 -7.36
C ARG A 10 5.52 -10.65 -8.03
N LEU A 11 4.44 -10.13 -8.61
CA LEU A 11 3.59 -10.87 -9.56
C LEU A 11 3.96 -10.47 -11.00
N ARG A 12 4.10 -11.43 -11.92
CA ARG A 12 4.35 -11.21 -13.38
C ARG A 12 3.05 -10.90 -14.16
N SER A 13 2.05 -10.29 -13.54
CA SER A 13 0.75 -9.92 -14.15
C SER A 13 0.23 -8.65 -13.46
N PRO A 14 -0.58 -7.78 -14.11
CA PRO A 14 -0.88 -6.44 -13.62
C PRO A 14 -1.90 -6.51 -12.49
N VAL A 15 -1.47 -6.86 -11.28
CA VAL A 15 -2.32 -6.87 -10.09
C VAL A 15 -1.58 -6.23 -8.93
N LEU A 16 -2.17 -5.13 -8.46
CA LEU A 16 -2.04 -4.42 -7.18
C LEU A 16 -1.03 -4.95 -6.17
N ARG A 17 -0.13 -4.04 -5.72
CA ARG A 17 0.73 -4.24 -4.54
C ARG A 17 0.14 -3.44 -3.37
N TYR A 18 -0.06 -4.10 -2.24
CA TYR A 18 -0.46 -3.45 -0.99
C TYR A 18 0.78 -3.18 -0.12
N ARG A 19 0.78 -2.04 0.59
CA ARG A 19 1.78 -1.73 1.62
C ARG A 19 1.05 -1.40 2.93
N THR A 20 1.40 -2.12 3.99
CA THR A 20 1.00 -1.77 5.35
C THR A 20 2.13 -0.97 6.00
N VAL A 21 1.89 0.28 6.39
CA VAL A 21 2.85 1.10 7.13
C VAL A 21 2.43 1.14 8.59
N LEU A 22 3.35 0.80 9.50
CA LEU A 22 3.10 0.78 10.93
C LEU A 22 3.97 1.82 11.62
N ARG A 23 3.36 2.66 12.47
CA ARG A 23 4.03 3.70 13.26
C ARG A 23 4.08 3.29 14.73
N SER A 24 5.25 3.37 15.37
CA SER A 24 5.41 3.34 16.82
C SER A 24 5.59 4.77 17.36
N CYS A 25 4.71 5.23 18.25
CA CYS A 25 4.85 6.52 18.95
C CYS A 25 5.63 6.30 20.26
N PRO A 26 6.67 7.11 20.56
CA PRO A 26 7.56 6.90 21.72
C PRO A 26 7.15 7.65 23.01
N LEU A 27 5.94 8.20 23.11
CA LEU A 27 5.53 9.01 24.26
C LEU A 27 4.29 8.40 24.92
N TRP A 28 4.46 7.47 25.87
CA TRP A 28 3.64 7.25 27.08
C TRP A 28 4.00 5.93 27.80
N PRO A 29 4.28 5.95 29.11
CA PRO A 29 4.48 4.73 29.89
C PRO A 29 3.12 4.24 30.44
N SER A 30 2.89 2.93 30.31
CA SER A 30 1.84 2.15 31.00
C SER A 30 0.38 2.59 30.82
N SER A 31 -0.30 2.06 29.78
CA SER A 31 -1.57 1.33 29.90
C SER A 31 -2.22 1.09 28.52
N LYS A 32 -2.48 -0.19 28.22
CA LYS A 32 -3.32 -0.72 27.11
C LYS A 32 -3.16 -0.01 25.75
N CYS A 33 -2.29 -0.55 24.89
CA CYS A 33 -2.32 -0.27 23.46
C CYS A 33 -3.66 -0.76 22.86
N ARG A 34 -4.64 0.13 22.79
CA ARG A 34 -5.83 -0.06 21.98
C ARG A 34 -5.37 -0.05 20.52
N VAL A 35 -5.48 -1.21 19.84
CA VAL A 35 -5.37 -1.28 18.39
C VAL A 35 -6.53 -0.48 17.83
N THR A 36 -6.28 0.80 17.59
CA THR A 36 -7.14 1.57 16.72
C THR A 36 -6.78 1.09 15.33
N LEU A 37 -7.64 0.27 14.71
CA LEU A 37 -7.75 0.31 13.26
C LEU A 37 -8.02 1.78 12.95
N VAL A 38 -6.96 2.52 12.63
CA VAL A 38 -7.12 3.84 12.04
C VAL A 38 -7.61 3.57 10.61
N ALA A 39 -8.89 3.22 10.49
CA ALA A 39 -9.65 3.92 9.48
C ALA A 39 -9.37 5.39 9.74
N PRO A 40 -8.92 6.19 8.76
CA PRO A 40 -8.91 7.62 8.94
C PRO A 40 -10.39 8.08 8.96
N ARG A 41 -11.04 7.93 10.12
CA ARG A 41 -12.21 8.70 10.54
C ARG A 41 -11.78 9.88 11.42
N ARG A 42 -10.54 10.34 11.26
CA ARG A 42 -10.24 11.74 11.53
C ARG A 42 -10.43 12.47 10.21
N PRO A 43 -11.18 13.58 10.16
CA PRO A 43 -11.02 14.53 9.07
C PRO A 43 -9.59 15.05 9.19
N PHE A 44 -8.65 14.34 8.56
CA PHE A 44 -7.45 15.02 8.12
C PHE A 44 -7.99 16.11 7.21
N CYS A 45 -7.89 17.36 7.65
CA CYS A 45 -7.72 18.47 6.73
C CYS A 45 -6.40 18.23 6.00
N SER A 46 -6.27 17.12 5.27
CA SER A 46 -5.21 16.96 4.33
C SER A 46 -5.61 17.87 3.19
N THR A 47 -4.81 18.90 2.96
CA THR A 47 -4.83 19.76 1.78
C THR A 47 -4.51 18.99 0.49
N ARG A 48 -4.79 17.68 0.48
CA ARG A 48 -4.61 16.82 -0.68
C ARG A 48 -5.68 17.16 -1.68
N ALA A 49 -5.25 17.41 -2.90
CA ALA A 49 -6.18 17.58 -4.01
C ALA A 49 -6.90 16.25 -4.24
N ASN A 50 -8.22 16.32 -4.48
CA ASN A 50 -9.01 15.15 -4.84
C ASN A 50 -9.24 15.16 -6.34
N LEU A 51 -8.84 14.08 -7.01
CA LEU A 51 -9.10 13.87 -8.44
C LEU A 51 -10.15 12.78 -8.60
N LEU A 52 -11.31 13.11 -9.15
CA LEU A 52 -12.38 12.15 -9.40
C LEU A 52 -12.16 11.47 -10.74
N VAL A 53 -12.18 10.14 -10.77
CA VAL A 53 -12.06 9.32 -11.97
C VAL A 53 -13.32 8.51 -12.17
N ASP A 54 -13.99 8.73 -13.29
CA ASP A 54 -15.24 8.09 -13.67
C ASP A 54 -15.11 7.26 -14.95
N LYS A 55 -16.24 6.87 -15.55
CA LYS A 55 -16.28 6.07 -16.78
C LYS A 55 -15.91 6.85 -18.05
N SER A 56 -16.02 8.18 -18.03
CA SER A 56 -15.72 9.07 -19.16
C SER A 56 -14.26 9.49 -19.19
N SER A 57 -13.57 9.36 -18.06
CA SER A 57 -12.18 9.76 -17.89
C SER A 57 -11.24 8.90 -18.74
N THR A 58 -10.44 9.53 -19.60
CA THR A 58 -9.39 8.85 -20.35
C THR A 58 -8.05 8.91 -19.61
N ILE A 59 -7.15 7.94 -19.83
CA ILE A 59 -5.84 7.91 -19.14
C ILE A 59 -5.03 9.21 -19.38
N PRO A 60 -4.91 9.75 -20.61
CA PRO A 60 -4.17 10.99 -20.84
C PRO A 60 -4.73 12.17 -20.06
N GLN A 61 -6.06 12.30 -20.01
CA GLN A 61 -6.75 13.32 -19.24
C GLN A 61 -6.46 13.20 -17.74
N VAL A 62 -6.55 11.98 -17.19
CA VAL A 62 -6.27 11.73 -15.76
C VAL A 62 -4.80 12.06 -15.43
N VAL A 63 -3.85 11.79 -16.32
CA VAL A 63 -2.43 12.17 -16.14
C VAL A 63 -2.27 13.69 -16.12
N GLU A 64 -2.91 14.40 -17.05
CA GLU A 64 -2.85 15.86 -17.11
C GLU A 64 -3.45 16.51 -15.86
N ASP A 65 -4.65 16.09 -15.47
CA ASP A 65 -5.35 16.61 -14.30
C ASP A 65 -4.58 16.30 -13.01
N PHE A 66 -3.99 15.11 -12.93
CA PHE A 66 -3.14 14.73 -11.80
C PHE A 66 -1.87 15.58 -11.71
N ASN A 67 -1.20 15.85 -12.84
CA ASN A 67 -0.01 16.69 -12.86
C ASN A 67 -0.32 18.13 -12.44
N LYS A 68 -1.47 18.67 -12.89
CA LYS A 68 -1.99 19.98 -12.45
C LYS A 68 -2.28 19.99 -10.95
N ALA A 69 -3.00 18.98 -10.45
CA ALA A 69 -3.39 18.89 -9.04
C ALA A 69 -2.21 18.67 -8.09
N SER A 70 -1.24 17.84 -8.49
CA SER A 70 -0.08 17.52 -7.66
C SER A 70 1.02 18.59 -7.72
N GLN A 71 0.97 19.48 -8.71
CA GLN A 71 2.04 20.45 -9.03
C GLN A 71 3.42 19.76 -9.12
N GLY A 72 3.50 18.68 -9.90
CA GLY A 72 4.73 17.88 -9.99
C GLY A 72 5.06 17.14 -8.69
N PHE A 73 4.05 16.60 -8.00
CA PHE A 73 4.17 15.89 -6.72
C PHE A 73 4.59 16.75 -5.52
N MET A 74 4.57 18.09 -5.62
CA MET A 74 4.78 18.96 -4.47
C MET A 74 3.70 18.77 -3.40
N HIS A 75 2.48 18.45 -3.83
CA HIS A 75 1.35 18.14 -2.97
C HIS A 75 0.92 16.68 -3.10
N GLY A 76 0.39 16.12 -2.01
CA GLY A 76 -0.26 14.82 -2.07
C GLY A 76 -1.59 14.93 -2.82
N THR A 77 -1.94 13.90 -3.57
CA THR A 77 -3.17 13.87 -4.38
C THR A 77 -3.87 12.54 -4.15
N ASP A 78 -5.16 12.60 -3.85
CA ASP A 78 -6.00 11.42 -3.70
C ASP A 78 -6.84 11.25 -4.97
N VAL A 79 -6.68 10.11 -5.65
CA VAL A 79 -7.45 9.75 -6.85
C VAL A 79 -8.63 8.89 -6.43
N ILE A 80 -9.85 9.40 -6.60
CA ILE A 80 -11.09 8.75 -6.20
C ILE A 80 -11.71 8.09 -7.43
N ALA A 81 -11.66 6.77 -7.50
CA ALA A 81 -12.22 5.98 -8.58
C ALA A 81 -13.68 5.59 -8.29
N LEU A 82 -14.57 5.87 -9.25
CA LEU A 82 -16.00 5.53 -9.19
C LEU A 82 -16.33 4.30 -10.05
N GLY A 83 -16.86 3.25 -9.42
CA GLY A 83 -17.30 2.03 -10.09
C GLY A 83 -16.16 1.23 -10.74
N GLN A 84 -16.49 0.09 -11.35
CA GLN A 84 -15.48 -0.83 -11.91
C GLN A 84 -14.63 -0.20 -13.02
N THR A 85 -15.25 0.57 -13.91
CA THR A 85 -14.53 1.26 -15.00
C THR A 85 -13.55 2.29 -14.46
N GLY A 86 -13.99 3.15 -13.52
CA GLY A 86 -13.11 4.15 -12.91
C GLY A 86 -11.93 3.52 -12.18
N ILE A 87 -12.15 2.38 -11.48
CA ILE A 87 -11.08 1.61 -10.84
C ILE A 87 -10.05 1.14 -11.87
N SER A 88 -10.51 0.57 -12.99
CA SER A 88 -9.62 0.11 -14.06
C SER A 88 -8.79 1.25 -14.63
N VAL A 89 -9.40 2.42 -14.87
CA VAL A 89 -8.69 3.61 -15.35
C VAL A 89 -7.67 4.10 -14.33
N ALA A 90 -8.04 4.23 -13.05
CA ALA A 90 -7.14 4.68 -11.99
C ALA A 90 -5.95 3.74 -11.79
N LEU A 91 -6.15 2.42 -11.89
CA LEU A 91 -5.07 1.43 -11.80
C LEU A 91 -4.13 1.48 -13.01
N ARG A 92 -4.68 1.66 -14.22
CA ARG A 92 -3.86 1.84 -15.44
C ARG A 92 -3.05 3.13 -15.37
N PHE A 93 -3.68 4.22 -14.94
CA PHE A 93 -3.02 5.49 -14.66
C PHE A 93 -1.85 5.31 -13.68
N ALA A 94 -2.07 4.67 -12.53
CA ALA A 94 -1.03 4.43 -11.54
C ALA A 94 0.12 3.56 -12.10
N ALA A 95 -0.18 2.62 -12.98
CA ALA A 95 0.82 1.82 -13.68
C ALA A 95 1.63 2.65 -14.70
N THR A 96 0.99 3.55 -15.45
CA THR A 96 1.65 4.49 -16.38
C THR A 96 2.58 5.42 -15.63
N LEU A 97 2.10 6.10 -14.58
CA LEU A 97 2.94 6.96 -13.74
C LEU A 97 4.19 6.24 -13.24
N ARG A 98 4.03 5.00 -12.77
CA ARG A 98 5.17 4.22 -12.28
C ARG A 98 6.22 3.92 -13.35
N ARG A 99 5.81 3.72 -14.61
CA ARG A 99 6.74 3.49 -15.72
C ARG A 99 7.54 4.76 -16.04
N GLU A 100 6.90 5.92 -15.97
CA GLU A 100 7.47 7.18 -16.42
C GLU A 100 8.29 7.92 -15.34
N SER A 101 7.79 8.00 -14.11
CA SER A 101 8.29 8.96 -13.11
C SER A 101 8.95 8.32 -11.88
N LYS A 102 9.22 7.00 -11.90
CA LYS A 102 9.74 6.23 -10.74
C LYS A 102 8.92 6.43 -9.44
N VAL A 103 7.68 6.91 -9.54
CA VAL A 103 6.78 7.15 -8.39
C VAL A 103 6.73 5.88 -7.54
N PRO A 104 7.19 5.94 -6.27
CA PRO A 104 7.56 4.73 -5.58
C PRO A 104 6.33 3.95 -5.11
N LEU A 105 5.24 4.61 -4.66
CA LEU A 105 4.08 3.96 -4.07
C LEU A 105 2.81 4.85 -4.01
N PHE A 106 1.64 4.21 -4.04
CA PHE A 106 0.34 4.76 -3.66
C PHE A 106 -0.31 3.86 -2.60
N THR A 107 -1.23 4.42 -1.79
CA THR A 107 -2.10 3.66 -0.89
C THR A 107 -3.43 3.40 -1.56
N LEU A 108 -4.02 2.20 -1.38
CA LEU A 108 -5.37 1.90 -1.84
C LEU A 108 -6.28 1.73 -0.64
N ASP A 109 -7.27 2.61 -0.50
CA ASP A 109 -8.28 2.55 0.56
C ASP A 109 -9.68 2.37 -0.06
N GLY A 110 -10.52 1.55 0.56
CA GLY A 110 -11.96 1.51 0.24
C GLY A 110 -12.66 2.69 0.92
N LEU A 111 -13.47 3.44 0.17
CA LEU A 111 -14.10 4.68 0.65
C LEU A 111 -15.53 4.51 1.22
N ASP A 112 -16.12 3.31 1.15
CA ASP A 112 -17.24 2.77 1.95
C ASP A 112 -18.01 1.73 1.11
N GLU A 113 -18.33 0.58 1.71
CA GLU A 113 -19.16 -0.50 1.14
C GLU A 113 -20.58 -0.55 1.75
N GLY A 114 -20.99 0.51 2.48
CA GLY A 114 -22.04 0.40 3.50
C GLY A 114 -23.49 0.50 3.04
N ALA A 115 -23.80 0.97 1.83
CA ALA A 115 -25.19 1.14 1.38
C ALA A 115 -25.50 0.25 0.17
N LYS A 116 -26.55 -0.56 0.26
CA LYS A 116 -27.10 -1.31 -0.88
C LYS A 116 -27.41 -0.33 -2.02
N GLY A 117 -26.66 -0.43 -3.12
CA GLY A 117 -26.79 0.47 -4.28
C GLY A 117 -25.76 1.61 -4.35
N ALA A 118 -24.86 1.75 -3.37
CA ALA A 118 -23.77 2.71 -3.47
C ALA A 118 -22.75 2.29 -4.52
N ILE A 119 -22.41 3.21 -5.42
CA ILE A 119 -21.30 3.07 -6.36
C ILE A 119 -20.03 2.80 -5.55
N THR A 120 -19.36 1.68 -5.82
CA THR A 120 -18.11 1.35 -5.14
C THR A 120 -17.08 2.44 -5.38
N ARG A 121 -16.51 2.97 -4.30
CA ARG A 121 -15.49 4.03 -4.34
C ARG A 121 -14.17 3.50 -3.79
N TYR A 122 -13.11 3.69 -4.55
CA TYR A 122 -11.75 3.42 -4.10
C TYR A 122 -10.93 4.70 -4.13
N ARG A 123 -10.03 4.86 -3.18
CA ARG A 123 -9.09 5.96 -3.10
C ARG A 123 -7.68 5.45 -3.34
N LEU A 124 -7.00 5.99 -4.35
CA LEU A 124 -5.57 5.85 -4.54
C LEU A 124 -4.88 7.09 -3.99
N GLY A 125 -4.27 6.99 -2.82
CA GLY A 125 -3.55 8.11 -2.18
C GLY A 125 -2.10 8.17 -2.65
N PHE A 126 -1.70 9.29 -3.23
CA PHE A 126 -0.32 9.59 -3.61
C PHE A 126 0.28 10.58 -2.61
N SER A 127 1.36 10.17 -1.95
CA SER A 127 2.12 11.05 -1.05
C SER A 127 2.88 12.12 -1.87
N PRO A 128 3.15 13.30 -1.28
CA PRO A 128 4.02 14.30 -1.89
C PRO A 128 5.47 13.81 -1.97
N LEU A 129 6.26 14.41 -2.86
CA LEU A 129 7.63 14.01 -3.20
C LEU A 129 8.56 13.97 -1.97
N HIS A 130 8.43 14.89 -1.03
CA HIS A 130 9.27 14.93 0.18
C HIS A 130 8.99 13.78 1.15
N GLU A 131 7.82 13.13 1.07
CA GLU A 131 7.50 11.91 1.83
C GLU A 131 7.98 10.64 1.12
N TRP A 132 8.42 10.76 -0.14
CA TRP A 132 8.89 9.61 -0.89
C TRP A 132 10.19 9.14 -0.29
N ARG A 133 10.15 7.92 0.25
CA ARG A 133 11.39 7.22 0.55
C ARG A 133 12.01 6.81 -0.78
N PRO A 134 13.32 7.04 -0.98
CA PRO A 134 14.01 6.53 -2.16
C PRO A 134 13.68 5.05 -2.29
N TYR A 135 13.31 4.64 -3.50
CA TYR A 135 13.03 3.24 -3.78
C TYR A 135 14.32 2.46 -3.51
N VAL A 136 14.42 1.85 -2.33
CA VAL A 136 15.58 1.06 -1.93
C VAL A 136 15.57 -0.20 -2.81
N LYS A 137 16.32 -0.16 -3.92
CA LYS A 137 16.62 -1.37 -4.72
C LYS A 137 17.54 -2.31 -3.95
N ASP A 138 18.32 -1.74 -3.05
CA ASP A 138 19.39 -2.43 -2.32
C ASP A 138 18.88 -2.84 -0.94
N PHE A 139 18.07 -3.90 -0.95
CA PHE A 139 17.79 -4.59 0.29
C PHE A 139 19.07 -5.31 0.73
N ASP A 140 19.47 -5.11 1.99
CA ASP A 140 20.67 -5.72 2.55
C ASP A 140 20.61 -7.26 2.51
N SER A 141 19.39 -7.79 2.56
CA SER A 141 19.13 -9.21 2.41
C SER A 141 17.74 -9.45 1.84
N ARG A 142 17.55 -10.63 1.25
CA ARG A 142 16.25 -11.11 0.77
C ARG A 142 15.88 -12.40 1.47
N LEU A 143 14.66 -12.45 1.97
CA LEU A 143 14.05 -13.66 2.51
C LEU A 143 13.18 -14.27 1.42
N LEU A 144 13.56 -15.44 0.93
CA LEU A 144 12.78 -16.21 -0.02
C LEU A 144 11.78 -17.09 0.73
N PHE A 145 10.51 -16.98 0.36
CA PHE A 145 9.42 -17.74 0.96
C PHE A 145 8.76 -18.64 -0.09
N ALA A 146 8.83 -19.95 0.16
CA ALA A 146 8.22 -20.95 -0.69
C ALA A 146 6.69 -20.96 -0.55
N GLY A 147 6.02 -21.34 -1.63
CA GLY A 147 4.56 -21.39 -1.72
C GLY A 147 3.89 -22.45 -0.82
N SER A 148 4.65 -23.31 -0.14
CA SER A 148 4.15 -24.34 0.77
C SER A 148 4.37 -24.00 2.26
N THR A 149 5.19 -23.01 2.58
CA THR A 149 5.55 -22.71 3.97
C THR A 149 4.33 -22.22 4.76
N GLU A 150 4.21 -22.65 6.02
CA GLU A 150 3.15 -22.21 6.91
C GLU A 150 3.28 -20.73 7.28
N ILE A 151 2.14 -20.04 7.33
CA ILE A 151 2.08 -18.61 7.57
C ILE A 151 2.53 -18.22 8.99
N PRO A 152 2.10 -18.88 10.08
CA PRO A 152 2.49 -18.46 11.43
C PRO A 152 3.99 -18.57 11.72
N PRO A 153 4.68 -19.68 11.41
CA PRO A 153 6.14 -19.79 11.59
C PRO A 153 6.89 -18.74 10.77
N PHE A 154 6.43 -18.50 9.54
CA PHE A 154 7.01 -17.48 8.68
C PHE A 154 6.86 -16.07 9.25
N ALA A 155 5.67 -15.71 9.72
CA ALA A 155 5.44 -14.40 10.31
C ALA A 155 6.33 -14.17 11.54
N ARG A 156 6.51 -15.19 12.39
CA ARG A 156 7.45 -15.15 13.53
C ARG A 156 8.90 -14.99 13.07
N ALA A 157 9.32 -15.71 12.03
CA ALA A 157 10.67 -15.60 11.48
C ALA A 157 10.96 -14.19 10.94
N VAL A 158 9.98 -13.60 10.24
CA VAL A 158 10.06 -12.21 9.77
C VAL A 158 10.15 -11.23 10.93
N ALA A 159 9.32 -11.41 11.96
CA ALA A 159 9.37 -10.57 13.16
C ALA A 159 10.71 -10.67 13.89
N GLY A 160 11.23 -11.89 14.09
CA GLY A 160 12.55 -12.12 14.69
C GLY A 160 13.69 -11.48 13.89
N ARG A 161 13.69 -11.64 12.56
CA ARG A 161 14.64 -10.95 11.66
C ARG A 161 14.54 -9.43 11.74
N ASN A 162 13.33 -8.90 11.84
CA ASN A 162 13.10 -7.47 11.98
C ASN A 162 13.56 -6.93 13.35
N ALA A 163 13.49 -7.73 14.41
CA ALA A 163 13.93 -7.34 15.75
C ALA A 163 15.45 -7.18 15.88
N VAL A 164 16.23 -7.91 15.07
CA VAL A 164 17.71 -7.85 15.09
C VAL A 164 18.29 -6.95 13.99
N LEU A 165 17.43 -6.29 13.19
CA LEU A 165 17.87 -5.48 12.07
C LEU A 165 18.35 -4.10 12.57
N PRO A 166 19.54 -3.62 12.15
CA PRO A 166 20.00 -2.28 12.53
C PRO A 166 19.04 -1.18 12.06
N GLU A 167 19.00 -0.06 12.79
CA GLU A 167 18.15 1.07 12.42
C GLU A 167 18.48 1.56 11.00
N GLY A 168 17.43 1.85 10.21
CA GLY A 168 17.57 2.32 8.83
C GLY A 168 17.84 1.22 7.78
N ARG A 169 18.09 -0.03 8.19
CA ARG A 169 18.22 -1.17 7.28
C ARG A 169 16.85 -1.69 6.87
N SER A 170 16.80 -2.43 5.76
CA SER A 170 15.60 -3.13 5.34
C SER A 170 15.93 -4.43 4.62
N PHE A 171 15.07 -5.44 4.76
CA PHE A 171 15.17 -6.67 3.98
C PHE A 171 13.92 -6.88 3.14
N ALA A 172 14.10 -7.42 1.95
CA ALA A 172 12.98 -7.76 1.08
C ALA A 172 12.46 -9.15 1.43
N ILE A 173 11.16 -9.33 1.27
CA ILE A 173 10.49 -10.62 1.40
C ILE A 173 9.91 -10.97 0.04
N ASP A 174 10.51 -11.95 -0.61
CA ASP A 174 10.07 -12.45 -1.91
C ASP A 174 9.27 -13.74 -1.70
N THR A 175 8.01 -13.73 -2.12
CA THR A 175 7.12 -14.91 -2.05
C THR A 175 6.78 -15.43 -3.44
N VAL A 176 6.91 -16.75 -3.62
CA VAL A 176 6.35 -17.45 -4.77
C VAL A 176 4.96 -17.93 -4.40
N LEU A 177 3.94 -17.43 -5.10
CA LEU A 177 2.54 -17.83 -4.89
C LEU A 177 2.11 -18.79 -6.02
N VAL A 178 1.80 -20.04 -5.65
CA VAL A 178 1.33 -21.08 -6.57
C VAL A 178 -0.19 -21.28 -6.42
N GLY A 179 -0.86 -21.64 -7.51
CA GLY A 179 -2.30 -21.93 -7.54
C GLY A 179 -3.14 -20.85 -8.22
N ASN A 180 -4.46 -21.00 -8.11
CA ASN A 180 -5.44 -20.08 -8.72
C ASN A 180 -5.48 -18.71 -8.01
N ALA A 181 -6.12 -17.72 -8.63
CA ALA A 181 -6.18 -16.35 -8.12
C ALA A 181 -6.77 -16.24 -6.71
N LYS A 182 -7.84 -17.00 -6.41
CA LYS A 182 -8.49 -17.04 -5.10
C LYS A 182 -7.53 -17.54 -4.02
N HIS A 183 -6.79 -18.60 -4.30
CA HIS A 183 -5.80 -19.16 -3.38
C HIS A 183 -4.64 -18.18 -3.13
N LYS A 184 -4.15 -17.52 -4.18
CA LYS A 184 -3.11 -16.49 -4.08
C LYS A 184 -3.55 -15.33 -3.18
N LEU A 185 -4.77 -14.83 -3.36
CA LEU A 185 -5.33 -13.76 -2.54
C LEU A 185 -5.49 -14.17 -1.08
N HIS A 186 -6.05 -15.37 -0.83
CA HIS A 186 -6.19 -15.89 0.53
C HIS A 186 -4.83 -15.99 1.24
N ARG A 187 -3.80 -16.48 0.53
CA ARG A 187 -2.45 -16.59 1.07
C ARG A 187 -1.81 -15.23 1.35
N ILE A 188 -1.97 -14.24 0.45
CA ILE A 188 -1.51 -12.87 0.68
C ILE A 188 -2.16 -12.28 1.94
N ASN A 189 -3.47 -12.44 2.09
CA ASN A 189 -4.20 -11.93 3.25
C ASN A 189 -3.74 -12.61 4.55
N GLY A 190 -3.56 -13.94 4.51
CA GLY A 190 -3.03 -14.69 5.65
C GLY A 190 -1.64 -14.23 6.05
N ILE A 191 -0.72 -14.01 5.08
CA ILE A 191 0.61 -13.47 5.34
C ILE A 191 0.53 -12.09 5.99
N ALA A 192 -0.27 -11.18 5.42
CA ALA A 192 -0.44 -9.82 5.97
C ALA A 192 -0.96 -9.86 7.42
N THR A 193 -1.96 -10.71 7.68
CA THR A 193 -2.54 -10.91 9.01
C THR A 193 -1.52 -11.51 9.98
N GLY A 194 -0.77 -12.53 9.56
CA GLY A 194 0.27 -13.16 10.36
C GLY A 194 1.35 -12.16 10.77
N LEU A 195 1.83 -11.35 9.83
CA LEU A 195 2.83 -10.31 10.08
C LEU A 195 2.34 -9.19 10.99
N ALA A 196 1.04 -8.87 10.94
CA ALA A 196 0.44 -7.92 11.86
C ALA A 196 0.39 -8.47 13.30
N ARG A 197 0.19 -9.79 13.47
CA ARG A 197 0.08 -10.46 14.77
C ARG A 197 1.42 -10.87 15.40
N ALA A 198 2.45 -11.15 14.60
CA ALA A 198 3.74 -11.64 15.07
C ALA A 198 4.63 -10.57 15.72
N ARG A 199 4.06 -9.40 16.03
CA ARG A 199 4.76 -8.22 16.56
C ARG A 199 4.74 -8.17 18.07
#